data_AF-X6JJC3-F1
#
_entry.id   AF-X6JJC3-F1
#
_cell.length_a   1.000
_cell.length_b   1.000
_cell.length_c   1.000
_cell.angle_alpha   90.00
_cell.angle_beta   90.00
_cell.angle_gamma   90.00
#
_symmetry.space_group_name_H-M   'P 1'
#
loop_
_entity.id
_entity.type
_entity.pdbx_description
1 polymer ?
#
loop_
_entity_poly.entity_id
_entity_poly.type
_entity_poly.pdbx_seq_one_letter_code
_entity_poly.pdbx_strand_id
1 'polypeptide(L)'
;MMHSSDAMVHKRIKAQLADDLRFVEQHAFALRGADERFLLGSEFSAADIAFYPWFEQLCVLEKYLGFVMPTECERLLRWQETVAAREAVRTCARSPGFYLESYGPLLAALRRAGKRKKIPHYGAARSVICFLRQAQACKYAV
;
A
#
# COMPACT_ATOMS: atom_id res chain seq x y z
N MET A 1 17.60 9.73 -20.20
CA MET A 1 16.54 9.13 -21.04
C MET A 1 16.08 7.85 -20.39
N MET A 2 14.77 7.69 -20.16
CA MET A 2 14.19 6.46 -19.58
C MET A 2 13.98 5.46 -20.72
N HIS A 3 14.56 4.26 -20.64
CA HIS A 3 14.44 3.28 -21.73
C HIS A 3 12.98 2.82 -21.87
N SER A 4 12.50 2.63 -23.10
CA SER A 4 11.10 2.20 -23.39
C SER A 4 10.66 0.97 -22.57
N SER A 5 11.59 0.05 -22.29
CA SER A 5 11.35 -1.12 -21.44
C SER A 5 11.00 -0.76 -19.98
N ASP A 6 11.64 0.26 -19.41
CA ASP A 6 11.40 0.69 -18.02
C ASP A 6 10.05 1.41 -17.89
N ALA A 7 9.68 2.20 -18.91
CA ALA A 7 8.37 2.86 -18.96
C ALA A 7 7.23 1.83 -18.99
N MET A 8 7.36 0.75 -19.78
CA MET A 8 6.37 -0.34 -19.78
C MET A 8 6.30 -1.08 -18.44
N VAL A 9 7.46 -1.33 -17.81
CA VAL A 9 7.50 -1.96 -16.47
C VAL A 9 6.82 -1.09 -15.44
N HIS A 10 7.08 0.23 -15.42
CA HIS A 10 6.43 1.17 -14.50
C HIS A 10 4.90 1.19 -14.73
N LYS A 11 4.46 1.25 -15.98
CA LYS A 11 3.03 1.21 -16.34
C LYS A 11 2.35 -0.03 -15.76
N ARG A 12 2.95 -1.21 -15.96
CA ARG A 12 2.42 -2.48 -15.45
C ARG A 12 2.38 -2.53 -13.92
N ILE A 13 3.45 -2.08 -13.24
CA ILE A 13 3.49 -2.06 -11.77
C ILE A 13 2.39 -1.15 -11.21
N LYS A 14 2.22 0.05 -11.78
CA LYS A 14 1.17 0.98 -11.36
C LYS A 14 -0.24 0.42 -11.57
N ALA A 15 -0.49 -0.20 -12.72
CA ALA A 15 -1.77 -0.85 -13.00
C ALA A 15 -2.05 -1.96 -11.97
N GLN A 16 -1.09 -2.85 -11.75
CA GLN A 16 -1.24 -3.92 -10.76
C GLN A 16 -1.47 -3.37 -9.34
N LEU A 17 -0.80 -2.27 -8.97
CA LEU A 17 -1.04 -1.63 -7.67
C LEU A 17 -2.47 -1.11 -7.54
N ALA A 18 -2.93 -0.39 -8.56
CA ALA A 18 -4.26 0.17 -8.58
C ALA A 18 -5.31 -0.96 -8.47
N ASP A 19 -5.10 -2.05 -9.20
CA ASP A 19 -5.99 -3.23 -9.12
C ASP A 19 -5.96 -3.91 -7.75
N ASP A 20 -4.79 -4.03 -7.13
CA ASP A 20 -4.65 -4.58 -5.79
C ASP A 20 -5.35 -3.69 -4.73
N LEU A 21 -5.30 -2.35 -4.89
CA LEU A 21 -5.99 -1.42 -3.99
C LEU A 21 -7.50 -1.42 -4.21
N ARG A 22 -7.97 -1.50 -5.46
CA ARG A 22 -9.40 -1.70 -5.78
C ARG A 22 -9.92 -3.00 -5.22
N PHE A 23 -9.10 -4.05 -5.26
CA PHE A 23 -9.44 -5.31 -4.60
C PHE A 23 -9.69 -5.04 -3.12
N VAL A 24 -8.76 -4.40 -2.40
CA VAL A 24 -8.94 -4.06 -0.97
C VAL A 24 -10.18 -3.20 -0.74
N GLU A 25 -10.41 -2.16 -1.54
CA GLU A 25 -11.63 -1.32 -1.47
C GLU A 25 -12.91 -2.17 -1.49
N GLN A 26 -13.02 -3.06 -2.49
CA GLN A 26 -14.19 -3.90 -2.70
C GLN A 26 -14.34 -5.01 -1.64
N HIS A 27 -13.23 -5.55 -1.18
CA HIS A 27 -13.23 -6.83 -0.49
C HIS A 27 -12.95 -6.69 1.01
N ALA A 28 -12.08 -5.76 1.39
CA ALA A 28 -11.86 -5.44 2.79
C ALA A 28 -12.91 -4.45 3.31
N PHE A 29 -13.40 -3.51 2.49
CA PHE A 29 -14.27 -2.43 2.97
C PHE A 29 -15.70 -2.40 2.40
N ALA A 30 -15.96 -2.89 1.18
CA ALA A 30 -17.31 -2.81 0.61
C ALA A 30 -18.29 -3.83 1.20
N LEU A 31 -17.79 -4.95 1.72
CA LEU A 31 -18.60 -5.99 2.37
C LEU A 31 -18.98 -5.67 3.83
N ARG A 32 -18.75 -4.43 4.27
CA ARG A 32 -18.75 -4.01 5.68
C ARG A 32 -19.90 -3.07 6.02
N GLY A 33 -20.37 -3.16 7.25
CA GLY A 33 -21.43 -2.30 7.80
C GLY A 33 -20.98 -0.84 7.91
N ALA A 34 -21.94 0.10 7.97
CA ALA A 34 -21.66 1.54 7.97
C ALA A 34 -20.76 2.02 9.14
N ASP A 35 -20.79 1.30 10.26
CA ASP A 35 -20.03 1.64 11.48
C ASP A 35 -18.62 1.03 11.55
N GLU A 36 -18.24 0.21 10.56
CA GLU A 36 -16.98 -0.51 10.56
C GLU A 36 -15.84 0.36 10.01
N ARG A 37 -15.03 0.89 10.93
CA ARG A 37 -14.01 1.93 10.68
C ARG A 37 -12.59 1.41 10.42
N PHE A 38 -12.32 0.14 10.71
CA PHE A 38 -11.00 -0.49 10.61
C PHE A 38 -11.01 -1.69 9.65
N LEU A 39 -9.91 -2.44 9.50
CA LEU A 39 -9.86 -3.59 8.58
C LEU A 39 -10.69 -4.80 9.05
N LEU A 40 -10.70 -5.07 10.36
CA LEU A 40 -11.37 -6.25 10.93
C LEU A 40 -12.60 -5.94 11.78
N GLY A 41 -12.89 -4.68 12.08
CA GLY A 41 -14.04 -4.33 12.94
C GLY A 41 -14.45 -2.87 12.90
N SER A 42 -15.32 -2.54 13.84
CA SER A 42 -15.41 -1.22 14.45
C SER A 42 -14.17 -0.87 15.29
N GLU A 43 -13.37 -1.87 15.68
CA GLU A 43 -12.20 -1.73 16.54
C GLU A 43 -10.86 -1.77 15.80
N PHE A 44 -9.90 -0.98 16.29
CA PHE A 44 -8.54 -0.93 15.78
C PHE A 44 -7.79 -2.22 16.15
N SER A 45 -7.13 -2.83 15.18
CA SER A 45 -6.58 -4.17 15.32
C SER A 45 -5.14 -4.30 14.81
N ALA A 46 -4.52 -5.45 15.07
CA ALA A 46 -3.21 -5.79 14.53
C ALA A 46 -3.17 -5.76 12.99
N ALA A 47 -4.30 -6.00 12.31
CA ALA A 47 -4.36 -5.89 10.85
C ALA A 47 -4.10 -4.44 10.39
N ASP A 48 -4.67 -3.46 11.09
CA ASP A 48 -4.47 -2.04 10.77
C ASP A 48 -3.01 -1.63 11.02
N ILE A 49 -2.43 -2.08 12.14
CA ILE A 49 -1.03 -1.85 12.52
C ILE A 49 -0.08 -2.44 11.47
N ALA A 50 -0.37 -3.64 10.97
CA ALA A 50 0.46 -4.31 9.97
C ALA A 50 0.34 -3.68 8.58
N PHE A 51 -0.85 -3.15 8.23
CA PHE A 51 -1.12 -2.64 6.89
C PHE A 51 -0.75 -1.18 6.71
N TYR A 52 -1.09 -0.33 7.69
CA TYR A 52 -0.95 1.12 7.58
C TYR A 52 0.47 1.62 7.25
N PRO A 53 1.57 1.08 7.80
CA PRO A 53 2.92 1.56 7.51
C PRO A 53 3.32 1.47 6.04
N TRP A 54 2.64 0.63 5.24
CA TRP A 54 2.84 0.63 3.80
C TRP A 54 2.34 1.92 3.13
N PHE A 55 1.26 2.53 3.63
CA PHE A 55 0.70 3.76 3.09
C PHE A 55 1.60 4.97 3.36
N GLU A 56 2.33 4.98 4.48
CA GLU A 56 3.34 6.01 4.77
C GLU A 56 4.43 6.07 3.68
N GLN A 57 4.64 4.97 2.96
CA GLN A 57 5.65 4.83 1.91
C GLN A 57 5.13 5.22 0.51
N LEU A 58 3.86 5.63 0.36
CA LEU A 58 3.30 6.03 -0.95
C LEU A 58 4.11 7.16 -1.61
N CYS A 59 4.67 8.08 -0.82
CA CYS A 59 5.54 9.16 -1.32
C CYS A 59 6.73 8.66 -2.16
N VAL A 60 7.25 7.46 -1.87
CA VAL A 60 8.30 6.81 -2.66
C VAL A 60 7.75 6.38 -4.02
N LEU A 61 6.56 5.79 -4.06
CA LEU A 61 5.92 5.34 -5.30
C LEU A 61 5.51 6.53 -6.18
N GLU A 62 5.03 7.61 -5.57
CA GLU A 62 4.76 8.88 -6.25
C GLU A 62 6.03 9.43 -6.88
N LYS A 63 7.10 9.61 -6.11
CA LYS A 63 8.35 10.21 -6.60
C LYS A 63 9.03 9.39 -7.69
N TYR A 64 9.12 8.06 -7.52
CA TYR A 64 9.95 7.22 -8.38
C TYR A 64 9.19 6.50 -9.49
N LEU A 65 7.88 6.30 -9.35
CA LEU A 65 7.03 5.64 -10.36
C LEU A 65 5.95 6.57 -10.94
N GLY A 66 5.71 7.74 -10.34
CA GLY A 66 4.56 8.59 -10.69
C GLY A 66 3.25 7.84 -10.44
N PHE A 67 3.20 7.08 -9.35
CA PHE A 67 1.96 6.43 -8.90
C PHE A 67 1.05 7.48 -8.28
N VAL A 68 -0.26 7.32 -8.46
CA VAL A 68 -1.29 8.18 -7.86
C VAL A 68 -2.33 7.24 -7.26
N MET A 69 -2.74 7.52 -6.02
CA MET A 69 -3.77 6.75 -5.34
C MET A 69 -5.09 6.82 -6.13
N PRO A 70 -5.77 5.69 -6.42
CA PRO A 70 -7.05 5.71 -7.12
C PRO A 70 -8.11 6.41 -6.26
N THR A 71 -8.72 7.48 -6.79
CA THR A 71 -9.70 8.29 -6.05
C THR A 71 -11.02 7.57 -5.80
N GLU A 72 -11.32 6.55 -6.62
CA GLU A 72 -12.48 5.68 -6.45
C GLU A 72 -12.39 4.77 -5.21
N CYS A 73 -11.22 4.67 -4.55
CA CYS A 73 -11.03 3.88 -3.34
C CYS A 73 -11.39 4.68 -2.08
N GLU A 74 -12.62 5.20 -2.02
CA GLU A 74 -13.07 6.15 -0.99
C GLU A 74 -13.01 5.57 0.43
N ARG A 75 -13.37 4.29 0.61
CA ARG A 75 -13.37 3.66 1.95
C ARG A 75 -11.95 3.43 2.43
N LEU A 76 -11.06 2.99 1.54
CA LEU A 76 -9.66 2.82 1.84
C LEU A 76 -8.98 4.16 2.16
N LEU A 77 -9.34 5.24 1.47
CA LEU A 77 -8.88 6.60 1.79
C LEU A 77 -9.36 7.04 3.18
N ARG A 78 -10.66 6.87 3.47
CA ARG A 78 -11.23 7.17 4.79
C ARG A 78 -10.59 6.35 5.91
N TRP A 79 -10.31 5.06 5.65
CA TRP A 79 -9.61 4.19 6.59
C TRP A 79 -8.19 4.71 6.86
N GLN A 80 -7.45 5.13 5.84
CA GLN A 80 -6.11 5.72 6.01
C GLN A 80 -6.16 6.95 6.94
N GLU A 81 -7.11 7.86 6.70
CA GLU A 81 -7.29 9.05 7.55
C GLU A 81 -7.64 8.66 8.99
N THR A 82 -8.53 7.68 9.15
CA THR A 82 -8.97 7.18 10.47
C THR A 82 -7.80 6.57 11.25
N VAL A 83 -6.96 5.76 10.60
CA VAL A 83 -5.79 5.16 11.24
C VAL A 83 -4.72 6.22 11.51
N ALA A 84 -4.46 7.13 10.56
CA ALA A 84 -3.49 8.21 10.69
C ALA A 84 -3.80 9.16 11.86
N ALA A 85 -5.08 9.39 12.17
CA ALA A 85 -5.51 10.27 13.25
C ALA A 85 -5.22 9.71 14.66
N ARG A 86 -4.95 8.41 14.79
CA ARG A 86 -4.73 7.77 16.10
C ARG A 86 -3.40 8.22 16.70
N GLU A 87 -3.43 8.54 18.00
CA GLU A 87 -2.23 8.96 18.74
C GLU A 87 -1.09 7.95 18.68
N ALA A 88 -1.40 6.65 18.85
CA ALA A 88 -0.42 5.57 18.76
C ALA A 88 0.27 5.51 17.39
N VAL A 89 -0.46 5.83 16.32
CA VAL A 89 0.08 5.87 14.95
C VAL A 89 0.93 7.11 14.77
N ARG A 90 0.41 8.29 15.12
CA ARG A 90 1.14 9.57 15.04
C ARG A 90 2.47 9.56 15.79
N THR A 91 2.54 8.89 16.93
CA THR A 91 3.75 8.78 17.75
C THR A 91 4.85 7.98 17.06
N CYS A 92 4.47 7.01 16.22
CA CYS A 92 5.39 6.13 15.51
C CYS A 92 5.61 6.54 14.05
N ALA A 93 4.75 7.43 13.52
CA ALA A 93 4.73 7.82 12.13
C ALA A 93 6.04 8.45 11.70
N ARG A 94 6.47 8.14 10.47
CA ARG A 94 7.66 8.72 9.87
C ARG A 94 7.27 9.75 8.82
N SER A 95 8.08 10.81 8.71
CA SER A 95 7.86 11.83 7.68
C SER A 95 8.12 11.26 6.28
N PRO A 96 7.52 11.83 5.22
CA PRO A 96 7.88 11.46 3.85
C PRO A 96 9.38 11.56 3.56
N GLY A 97 10.06 12.57 4.14
CA GLY A 97 11.51 12.76 4.03
C GLY A 97 12.31 11.52 4.47
N PHE A 98 11.94 10.91 5.59
CA PHE A 98 12.60 9.71 6.10
C PHE A 98 12.62 8.58 5.07
N TYR A 99 11.49 8.33 4.38
CA TYR A 99 11.43 7.30 3.36
C TYR A 99 12.17 7.70 2.08
N LEU A 100 12.02 8.95 1.62
CA LEU A 100 12.70 9.40 0.41
C LEU A 100 14.23 9.36 0.55
N GLU A 101 14.76 9.71 1.72
CA GLU A 101 16.19 9.63 2.06
C GLU A 101 16.66 8.18 2.17
N SER A 102 15.84 7.30 2.75
CA SER A 102 16.17 5.87 2.89
C SER A 102 16.22 5.15 1.53
N TYR A 103 15.27 5.44 0.64
CA TYR A 103 15.14 4.73 -0.64
C TYR A 103 15.97 5.33 -1.77
N GLY A 104 16.27 6.62 -1.73
CA GLY A 104 17.06 7.29 -2.78
C GLY A 104 18.38 6.59 -3.09
N PRO A 105 19.26 6.36 -2.09
CA PRO A 105 20.53 5.65 -2.28
C PRO A 105 20.34 4.22 -2.79
N LEU A 106 19.36 3.48 -2.26
CA LEU A 106 19.06 2.12 -2.67
C LEU A 106 18.66 2.05 -4.16
N LEU A 107 17.72 2.91 -4.59
CA LEU A 107 17.25 2.95 -5.97
C LEU A 107 18.37 3.42 -6.93
N ALA A 108 19.20 4.38 -6.50
CA ALA A 108 20.36 4.82 -7.26
C ALA A 108 21.41 3.70 -7.42
N ALA A 109 21.66 2.92 -6.37
CA ALA A 109 22.55 1.76 -6.42
C ALA A 109 22.00 0.66 -7.35
N LEU A 110 20.70 0.36 -7.28
CA LEU A 110 20.05 -0.62 -8.15
C LEU A 110 20.14 -0.24 -9.63
N ARG A 111 19.94 1.05 -9.95
CA ARG A 111 20.10 1.56 -11.32
C ARG A 111 21.54 1.39 -11.83
N ARG A 112 22.55 1.75 -11.01
CA ARG A 112 23.97 1.59 -11.36
C ARG A 112 24.36 0.13 -11.58
N ALA A 113 23.79 -0.79 -10.80
CA ALA A 113 24.09 -2.21 -10.89
C ALA A 113 23.44 -2.92 -12.09
N GLY A 114 22.59 -2.24 -12.89
CA GLY A 114 21.83 -2.88 -13.97
C GLY A 114 20.87 -3.98 -13.51
N LYS A 115 20.63 -4.09 -12.19
CA LYS A 115 19.81 -5.18 -11.61
C LYS A 115 18.35 -4.73 -11.52
N ARG A 116 17.49 -5.37 -12.31
CA ARG A 116 16.02 -5.35 -12.09
C ARG A 116 15.67 -6.22 -10.89
N LYS A 117 15.84 -5.73 -9.67
CA LYS A 117 15.24 -6.37 -8.49
C LYS A 117 13.92 -5.69 -8.12
N LYS A 118 12.95 -6.50 -7.69
CA LYS A 118 11.66 -6.03 -7.15
C LYS A 118 11.94 -5.03 -6.02
N ILE A 119 11.24 -3.89 -6.01
CA ILE A 119 11.32 -2.92 -4.92
C ILE A 119 10.97 -3.66 -3.62
N PRO A 120 11.89 -3.75 -2.64
CA PRO A 120 11.80 -4.71 -1.54
C PRO A 120 10.55 -4.53 -0.65
N HIS A 121 9.96 -3.33 -0.64
CA HIS A 121 8.84 -3.00 0.25
C HIS A 121 7.45 -3.31 -0.31
N TYR A 122 7.36 -3.82 -1.53
CA TYR A 122 6.12 -4.43 -2.02
C TYR A 122 5.78 -5.76 -1.33
N GLY A 123 6.70 -6.32 -0.53
CA GLY A 123 6.51 -7.57 0.18
C GLY A 123 5.45 -7.50 1.28
N ALA A 124 5.49 -6.47 2.14
CA ALA A 124 4.58 -6.37 3.28
C ALA A 124 3.12 -6.10 2.86
N ALA A 125 2.89 -5.16 1.92
CA ALA A 125 1.56 -4.96 1.34
C ALA A 125 1.04 -6.21 0.63
N ARG A 126 1.87 -6.91 -0.15
CA ARG A 126 1.45 -8.17 -0.78
C ARG A 126 1.14 -9.24 0.25
N SER A 127 1.88 -9.34 1.35
CA SER A 127 1.57 -10.30 2.42
C SER A 127 0.23 -9.98 3.09
N VAL A 128 -0.07 -8.71 3.37
CA VAL A 128 -1.37 -8.33 3.94
C VAL A 128 -2.50 -8.48 2.91
N ILE A 129 -2.29 -8.10 1.65
CA ILE A 129 -3.28 -8.30 0.58
C ILE A 129 -3.51 -9.79 0.32
N CYS A 130 -2.47 -10.63 0.34
CA CYS A 130 -2.59 -12.09 0.29
C CYS A 130 -3.33 -12.62 1.52
N PHE A 131 -3.04 -12.11 2.72
CA PHE A 131 -3.77 -12.47 3.93
C PHE A 131 -5.25 -12.09 3.83
N LEU A 132 -5.57 -10.89 3.33
CA LEU A 132 -6.95 -10.46 3.08
C LEU A 132 -7.65 -11.36 2.05
N ARG A 133 -6.95 -11.72 0.96
CA ARG A 133 -7.44 -12.70 -0.02
C ARG A 133 -7.72 -14.06 0.62
N GLN A 134 -6.84 -14.54 1.50
CA GLN A 134 -6.99 -15.83 2.15
C GLN A 134 -8.06 -15.83 3.25
N ALA A 135 -8.15 -14.75 4.03
CA ALA A 135 -9.19 -14.56 5.05
C ALA A 135 -10.59 -14.48 4.42
N GLN A 136 -10.71 -13.87 3.24
CA GLN A 136 -11.96 -13.90 2.48
C GLN A 136 -12.29 -15.28 1.91
N ALA A 137 -11.31 -15.98 1.32
CA ALA A 137 -11.51 -17.34 0.84
C ALA A 137 -12.04 -18.26 1.96
N CYS A 138 -11.61 -18.06 3.21
CA CYS A 138 -12.14 -18.78 4.37
C CYS A 138 -13.55 -18.32 4.80
N LYS A 139 -13.91 -17.04 4.64
CA LYS A 139 -15.28 -16.55 4.96
C LYS A 139 -16.36 -17.05 3.99
N TYR A 140 -15.99 -17.45 2.77
CA TYR A 140 -16.91 -17.98 1.76
C TYR A 140 -16.83 -19.51 1.57
N ALA A 141 -16.13 -20.21 2.47
CA ALA A 141 -15.98 -21.68 2.44
C ALA A 141 -16.94 -22.43 3.38
N VAL A 142 -18.05 -21.79 3.78
CA VAL A 142 -19.13 -22.38 4.60
C VAL A 142 -20.44 -22.28 3.84
#